data_AF-A0A969SG34-F1
#
_entry.id   AF-A0A969SG34-F1
#
_cell.length_a   1.000
_cell.length_b   1.000
_cell.length_c   1.000
_cell.angle_alpha   90.00
_cell.angle_beta   90.00
_cell.angle_gamma   90.00
#
_symmetry.space_group_name_H-M   'P 1'
#
loop_
_entity.id
_entity.type
_entity.pdbx_description
1 polymer ?
#
loop_
_entity_poly.entity_id
_entity_poly.type
_entity_poly.pdbx_seq_one_letter_code
_entity_poly.pdbx_strand_id
1 'polypeptide(L)' 'MYYKQIEIAKFLVKHSPRWYRVASLAMTYETHEKVIRDWLNDLRKHGLIELDNHGTIVRATHSALKTDFNQPLFSKA' A
#
# COMPACT_ATOMS: atom_id res chain seq x y z
N MET A 1 1.77 -14.85 2.13
CA MET A 1 2.32 -13.65 1.47
C MET A 1 1.48 -12.37 1.65
N TYR A 2 0.47 -12.34 2.54
CA TYR A 2 -0.39 -11.16 2.75
C TYR A 2 0.10 -10.19 3.85
N TYR A 3 1.06 -10.61 4.67
CA TYR A 3 1.51 -9.83 5.84
C TYR A 3 2.21 -8.52 5.44
N LYS A 4 3.07 -8.55 4.42
CA LYS A 4 3.85 -7.37 4.01
C LYS A 4 3.02 -6.28 3.32
N GLN A 5 1.93 -6.64 2.64
CA GLN A 5 0.96 -5.67 2.09
C GLN A 5 0.26 -4.89 3.19
N ILE A 6 -0.18 -5.59 4.24
CA ILE A 6 -0.81 -5.00 5.42
C ILE A 6 0.19 -4.10 6.16
N GLU A 7 1.47 -4.50 6.26
CA GLU A 7 2.52 -3.68 6.86
C GLU A 7 2.78 -2.39 6.07
N ILE A 8 2.86 -2.44 4.74
CA ILE A 8 2.96 -1.23 3.89
C ILE A 8 1.77 -0.32 4.12
N ALA A 9 0.57 -0.88 4.12
CA ALA A 9 -0.64 -0.08 4.27
C ALA A 9 -0.70 0.60 5.65
N LYS A 10 -0.31 -0.10 6.72
CA LYS A 10 -0.16 0.47 8.08
C LYS A 10 0.94 1.53 8.13
N PHE A 11 2.07 1.31 7.47
CA PHE A 11 3.17 2.27 7.38
C PHE A 11 2.72 3.57 6.70
N LEU A 12 2.04 3.48 5.56
CA LEU A 12 1.53 4.62 4.80
C LEU A 12 0.49 5.44 5.58
N VAL A 13 -0.35 4.76 6.37
CA VAL A 13 -1.30 5.40 7.29
C VAL A 13 -0.59 6.18 8.38
N LYS A 14 0.42 5.57 9.01
CA LYS A 14 1.10 6.13 10.17
C LYS A 14 1.99 7.32 9.81
N HIS A 15 2.59 7.30 8.63
CA HIS A 15 3.64 8.26 8.25
C HIS A 15 3.19 9.36 7.30
N SER A 16 1.89 9.46 7.02
CA SER A 16 1.31 10.35 6.03
C SER A 16 1.83 10.02 4.62
N PRO A 17 0.97 9.49 3.74
CA PRO A 17 1.38 8.81 2.51
C PRO A 17 1.95 9.73 1.43
N ARG A 18 1.99 11.04 1.67
CA ARG A 18 2.40 12.00 0.66
C ARG A 18 3.89 11.76 0.36
N TRP A 19 4.19 11.52 -0.91
CA TRP A 19 5.54 11.53 -1.50
C TRP A 19 6.38 10.26 -1.36
N TYR A 20 5.80 9.11 -0.98
CA TYR A 20 6.56 7.86 -0.97
C TYR A 20 6.75 7.30 -2.39
N ARG A 21 8.00 7.07 -2.77
CA ARG A 21 8.37 6.40 -4.03
C ARG A 21 8.40 4.88 -3.84
N VAL A 22 7.98 4.14 -4.87
CA VAL A 22 8.10 2.67 -4.93
C VAL A 22 9.53 2.20 -4.59
N ALA A 23 10.54 2.87 -5.15
CA ALA A 23 11.96 2.56 -4.91
C ALA A 23 12.34 2.59 -3.42
N SER A 24 11.86 3.60 -2.68
CA SER A 24 12.14 3.72 -1.24
C SER A 24 11.49 2.60 -0.44
N LEU A 25 10.26 2.22 -0.78
CA LEU A 25 9.58 1.09 -0.15
C LEU A 25 10.28 -0.23 -0.50
N ALA A 26 10.79 -0.39 -1.73
CA ALA A 26 11.55 -1.58 -2.12
C ALA A 26 12.79 -1.78 -1.25
N MET A 27 13.51 -0.69 -0.95
CA MET A 27 14.63 -0.71 0.00
C MET A 27 14.18 -1.06 1.42
N THR A 28 13.14 -0.41 1.95
CA THR A 28 12.66 -0.65 3.33
C THR A 28 12.19 -2.08 3.56
N TYR A 29 11.56 -2.70 2.56
CA TYR A 29 11.02 -4.06 2.67
C TYR A 29 11.96 -5.13 2.13
N GLU A 30 13.18 -4.73 1.73
CA GLU A 30 14.24 -5.57 1.15
C GLU A 30 13.69 -6.47 0.02
N THR A 31 13.02 -5.84 -0.94
CA THR A 31 12.37 -6.55 -2.05
C THR A 31 12.45 -5.76 -3.36
N HIS A 32 11.99 -6.35 -4.46
CA HIS A 32 12.00 -5.71 -5.76
C HIS A 32 10.88 -4.68 -5.90
N GLU A 33 11.15 -3.59 -6.62
CA GLU A 33 10.14 -2.56 -6.95
C GLU A 33 8.91 -3.14 -7.63
N LYS A 34 9.08 -4.21 -8.44
CA LYS A 34 7.95 -4.92 -9.07
C LYS A 34 6.98 -5.46 -8.01
N VAL A 35 7.51 -6.08 -6.96
CA VAL A 35 6.70 -6.67 -5.87
C VAL A 35 5.96 -5.57 -5.11
N ILE A 36 6.65 -4.47 -4.78
CA ILE A 36 6.03 -3.31 -4.17
C ILE A 36 4.92 -2.75 -5.07
N ARG A 37 5.17 -2.63 -6.37
CA ARG A 37 4.19 -2.11 -7.33
C ARG A 37 2.97 -3.01 -7.42
N ASP A 38 3.13 -4.33 -7.39
CA ASP A 38 2.02 -5.28 -7.35
C ASP A 38 1.18 -5.09 -6.08
N TRP A 39 1.84 -4.96 -4.92
CA TRP A 39 1.16 -4.69 -3.65
C TRP A 39 0.41 -3.35 -3.65
N LEU A 40 1.04 -2.27 -4.13
CA LEU A 40 0.41 -0.96 -4.24
C LEU A 40 -0.74 -0.98 -5.27
N ASN A 41 -0.62 -1.72 -6.36
CA ASN A 41 -1.69 -1.88 -7.33
C ASN A 41 -2.91 -2.57 -6.72
N ASP A 42 -2.72 -3.59 -5.89
CA ASP A 42 -3.82 -4.24 -5.18
C ASP A 42 -4.47 -3.27 -4.19
N LEU A 43 -3.68 -2.56 -3.37
CA LEU A 43 -4.20 -1.52 -2.48
C LEU A 43 -4.97 -0.43 -3.25
N ARG A 44 -4.51 -0.07 -4.46
CA ARG A 44 -5.19 0.87 -5.36
C ARG A 44 -6.52 0.33 -5.88
N LYS A 45 -6.60 -0.95 -6.27
CA LYS A 45 -7.86 -1.59 -6.69
C LYS A 45 -8.92 -1.54 -5.59
N HIS A 46 -8.49 -1.63 -4.32
CA HIS A 46 -9.37 -1.51 -3.16
C HIS A 46 -9.64 -0.06 -2.72
N GLY A 47 -9.18 0.95 -3.48
CA GLY A 47 -9.42 2.37 -3.17
C GLY A 47 -8.66 2.87 -1.93
N LEU A 48 -7.67 2.12 -1.46
CA LEU A 48 -6.92 2.43 -0.24
C LEU A 48 -5.85 3.49 -0.49
N ILE A 49 -5.28 3.53 -1.71
CA ILE A 49 -4.24 4.48 -2.11
C ILE A 49 -4.47 5.01 -3.53
N GLU A 50 -3.86 6.16 -3.83
CA GLU A 50 -3.72 6.71 -5.19
C GLU A 50 -2.23 6.90 -5.53
N LEU A 51 -1.87 6.53 -6.76
CA LEU A 51 -0.51 6.69 -7.31
C LEU A 51 -0.54 7.72 -8.44
N ASP A 52 0.52 8.52 -8.55
CA ASP A 52 0.77 9.33 -9.75
C ASP A 52 1.40 8.48 -10.88
N ASN A 53 1.62 9.12 -12.04
CA ASN A 53 2.23 8.50 -13.21
C ASN A 53 3.71 8.07 -12.99
N HIS A 54 4.35 8.54 -11.93
CA HIS A 54 5.72 8.23 -11.56
C HIS A 54 5.81 7.12 -10.49
N GLY A 55 4.67 6.61 -10.01
CA GLY A 55 4.63 5.62 -8.92
C GLY A 55 4.84 6.23 -7.53
N THR A 56 4.61 7.53 -7.38
CA THR A 56 4.57 8.19 -6.08
C THR A 56 3.18 8.02 -5.49
N ILE A 57 3.12 7.69 -4.20
CA ILE A 57 1.85 7.69 -3.46
C ILE A 57 1.46 9.14 -3.18
N VAL A 58 0.31 9.56 -3.72
CA VAL A 58 -0.20 10.94 -3.59
C VAL A 58 -1.31 11.03 -2.55
N ARG A 59 -1.98 9.92 -2.27
CA ARG A 59 -3.04 9.81 -1.27
C ARG A 59 -3.10 8.40 -0.70
N ALA A 60 -3.38 8.29 0.59
CA ALA A 60 -3.85 7.06 1.21
C ALA A 60 -5.06 7.40 2.08
N THR A 61 -6.14 6.66 1.87
CA THR A 61 -7.43 6.95 2.48
C THR A 61 -7.52 6.23 3.83
N HIS A 62 -7.34 7.01 4.90
CA HIS A 62 -7.32 6.53 6.28
C HIS A 62 -8.62 5.80 6.70
N SER A 63 -9.76 6.13 6.09
CA SER A 63 -11.08 5.59 6.44
C SER A 63 -11.27 4.13 6.01
N ALA A 64 -10.73 3.74 4.85
CA ALA A 64 -10.82 2.35 4.37
C ALA A 64 -9.77 1.45 5.03
N LEU A 65 -8.67 2.05 5.51
CA LEU A 65 -7.59 1.39 6.24
C LEU A 65 -7.87 1.23 7.75
N LYS A 66 -8.98 1.75 8.28
CA LYS A 66 -9.36 1.56 9.70
C LYS A 66 -10.38 0.44 9.91
N THR A 67 -11.17 0.13 8.88
CA THR A 67 -12.33 -0.75 9.01
C THR A 67 -12.00 -2.22 8.72
N ASP A 68 -10.89 -2.51 8.03
CA ASP A 68 -10.72 -3.81 7.37
C ASP A 68 -9.32 -4.45 7.51
N PHE A 69 -8.63 -4.21 8.62
CA PHE A 69 -7.41 -4.97 8.95
C PHE A 69 -7.64 -6.13 9.92
N ASN A 70 -8.86 -6.30 10.41
CA ASN A 70 -9.28 -7.47 11.21
C ASN A 70 -10.00 -8.53 10.38
N GLN A 71 -10.36 -8.23 9.12
CA GLN A 71 -10.69 -9.24 8.13
C GLN A 71 -9.57 -9.26 7.08
N PRO A 72 -9.21 -10.43 6.53
CA PRO A 72 -8.33 -10.46 5.38
C PRO A 72 -9.00 -9.63 4.28
N LEU A 73 -8.33 -8.57 3.81
CA LEU A 73 -8.71 -7.68 2.70
C LEU A 73 -9.07 -8.41 1.38
N PHE A 74 -9.04 -9.74 1.39
CA PHE A 74 -9.16 -10.66 0.28
C PHE A 74 -10.07 -11.85 0.63
N SER A 75 -11.23 -11.61 1.26
CA SER A 75 -12.31 -12.60 1.15
C SER A 75 -12.84 -12.53 -0.28
N LYS A 76 -12.38 -13.48 -1.10
CA LYS A 76 -12.78 -13.77 -2.49
C LYS A 76 -14.12 -13.14 -2.90
N ALA A 77 -14.07 -12.34 -3.96
CA ALA A 77 -15.11 -12.27 -4.98
C ALA A 77 -14.45 -12.61 -6.32
#